data_AF-A0A821P073-F1
#
_entry.id   AF-A0A821P073-F1
#
_cell.length_a   1.000
_cell.length_b   1.000
_cell.length_c   1.000
_cell.angle_alpha   90.00
_cell.angle_beta   90.00
_cell.angle_gamma   90.00
#
_symmetry.space_group_name_H-M   'P 1'
#
loop_
_entity.id
_entity.type
_entity.pdbx_description
1 polymer ?
#
loop_
_entity_poly.entity_id
_entity_poly.type
_entity_poly.pdbx_seq_one_letter_code
_entity_poly.pdbx_strand_id
1 'polypeptide(L)'
;MTFLYISIVFLLRRQWTIACILYSLAVSIKMNILLMAPGLFFILLLSVGLSQTFKYIFYCGLLQLIFAIPFLLSNPMAYIIRSF
;
A
#
# COMPACT_ATOMS: atom_id res chain seq x y z
N MET A 1 -3.43 -12.55 4.03
CA MET A 1 -4.26 -12.51 2.81
C MET A 1 -5.67 -11.98 3.06
N THR A 2 -6.27 -12.21 4.23
CA THR A 2 -7.59 -11.64 4.60
C THR A 2 -7.69 -10.12 4.41
N PHE A 3 -6.69 -9.36 4.88
CA PHE A 3 -6.64 -7.89 4.68
C PHE A 3 -6.66 -7.45 3.22
N LEU A 4 -6.01 -8.21 2.32
CA LEU A 4 -6.01 -7.95 0.89
C LEU A 4 -7.42 -8.13 0.31
N TYR A 5 -8.08 -9.24 0.63
CA TYR A 5 -9.46 -9.48 0.17
C TYR A 5 -10.43 -8.41 0.68
N ILE A 6 -10.31 -8.00 1.95
CA ILE A 6 -11.13 -6.92 2.51
C ILE A 6 -10.86 -5.60 1.74
N SER A 7 -9.59 -5.28 1.47
CA SER A 7 -9.24 -4.12 0.64
C SER A 7 -9.91 -4.15 -0.72
N ILE A 8 -9.94 -5.30 -1.40
CA ILE A 8 -10.60 -5.45 -2.72
C ILE A 8 -12.12 -5.19 -2.60
N VAL A 9 -12.77 -5.68 -1.54
CA VAL A 9 -14.19 -5.42 -1.31
C VAL A 9 -14.47 -3.92 -1.14
N PHE A 10 -13.62 -3.20 -0.40
CA PHE A 10 -13.74 -1.74 -0.27
C PHE A 10 -13.46 -1.00 -1.58
N LEU A 11 -12.54 -1.53 -2.39
CA LEU A 11 -12.25 -1.02 -3.73
C LEU A 11 -13.48 -1.15 -4.65
N LEU A 12 -14.16 -2.29 -4.62
CA LEU A 12 -15.44 -2.53 -5.32
C LEU A 12 -16.56 -1.60 -4.83
N ARG A 13 -16.56 -1.26 -3.54
CA ARG A 13 -17.51 -0.28 -2.94
C ARG A 13 -17.13 1.18 -3.22
N ARG A 14 -16.13 1.45 -4.06
CA ARG A 14 -15.61 2.81 -4.38
C ARG A 14 -15.10 3.58 -3.16
N GLN A 15 -14.72 2.88 -2.09
CA GLN A 15 -14.15 3.49 -0.89
C GLN A 15 -12.61 3.43 -0.95
N TRP A 16 -12.05 4.30 -1.80
CA TRP A 16 -10.64 4.28 -2.20
C TRP A 16 -9.67 4.51 -1.03
N THR A 17 -9.97 5.43 -0.11
CA THR A 17 -9.15 5.72 1.08
C THR A 17 -8.99 4.50 1.97
N ILE A 18 -10.11 3.86 2.32
CA ILE A 18 -10.14 2.69 3.20
C ILE A 18 -9.44 1.50 2.54
N ALA A 19 -9.69 1.29 1.23
CA ALA A 19 -8.99 0.27 0.46
C ALA A 19 -7.47 0.50 0.47
N CYS A 20 -7.00 1.74 0.25
CA CYS A 20 -5.57 2.08 0.28
C CYS A 20 -4.92 1.81 1.65
N ILE A 21 -5.59 2.17 2.74
CA ILE A 21 -5.10 1.92 4.11
C ILE A 21 -5.00 0.42 4.40
N LEU A 22 -6.05 -0.34 4.08
CA LEU A 22 -6.08 -1.80 4.27
C LEU A 22 -5.05 -2.51 3.39
N TYR A 23 -4.84 -2.03 2.16
CA TYR A 23 -3.82 -2.52 1.27
C TYR A 23 -2.41 -2.27 1.82
N SER A 24 -2.14 -1.05 2.30
CA SER A 24 -0.84 -0.71 2.93
C SER A 24 -0.56 -1.60 4.15
N LEU A 25 -1.56 -1.82 5.01
CA LEU A 25 -1.49 -2.77 6.13
C LEU A 25 -1.20 -4.20 5.66
N ALA A 26 -1.86 -4.65 4.59
CA ALA A 26 -1.65 -5.99 4.05
C ALA A 26 -0.20 -6.17 3.58
N VAL A 27 0.35 -5.18 2.87
CA VAL A 27 1.75 -5.19 2.40
C VAL A 27 2.74 -5.25 3.58
N SER A 28 2.48 -4.51 4.67
CA SER A 28 3.33 -4.53 5.88
C SER A 28 3.39 -5.91 6.55
N ILE A 29 2.36 -6.76 6.38
CA ILE A 29 2.32 -8.11 6.94
C ILE A 29 3.03 -9.11 6.02
N LYS A 30 2.89 -8.97 4.69
CA LYS A 30 3.50 -9.89 3.73
C LYS A 30 3.89 -9.18 2.43
N MET A 31 5.19 -9.16 2.16
CA MET A 31 5.81 -8.54 0.98
C MET A 31 5.23 -9.03 -0.37
N ASN A 32 4.81 -10.30 -0.44
CA ASN A 32 4.24 -10.89 -1.68
C ASN A 32 3.01 -10.13 -2.23
N ILE A 33 2.35 -9.34 -1.37
CA ILE A 33 1.16 -8.58 -1.73
C ILE A 33 1.51 -7.39 -2.63
N LEU A 34 2.77 -6.94 -2.59
CA LEU A 34 3.31 -5.87 -3.43
C LEU A 34 3.22 -6.19 -4.92
N LEU A 35 3.20 -7.47 -5.30
CA LEU A 35 2.95 -7.92 -6.68
C LEU A 35 1.58 -7.46 -7.22
N MET A 36 0.62 -7.17 -6.34
CA MET A 36 -0.72 -6.69 -6.71
C MET A 36 -0.77 -5.16 -6.89
N ALA A 37 0.30 -4.43 -6.55
CA ALA A 37 0.39 -2.98 -6.63
C ALA A 37 0.12 -2.40 -8.04
N PRO A 38 0.68 -2.94 -9.14
CA PRO A 38 0.41 -2.41 -10.48
C PRO A 38 -1.07 -2.51 -10.84
N GLY A 39 -1.75 -3.60 -10.47
CA GLY A 39 -3.19 -3.75 -10.68
C GLY A 39 -4.00 -2.68 -9.94
N LEU A 40 -3.67 -2.44 -8.67
CA LEU A 40 -4.34 -1.42 -7.85
C LEU A 40 -4.09 -0.01 -8.40
N PHE A 41 -2.87 0.26 -8.89
CA PHE A 41 -2.51 1.52 -9.54
C PHE A 41 -3.38 1.80 -10.76
N PHE A 42 -3.52 0.83 -11.67
CA PHE A 42 -4.40 1.00 -12.83
C PHE A 42 -5.85 1.22 -12.43
N ILE A 43 -6.37 0.49 -11.45
CA ILE A 43 -7.76 0.68 -11.02
C ILE A 43 -7.99 2.09 -10.46
N LEU A 44 -7.07 2.61 -9.64
CA LEU A 44 -7.14 4.00 -9.14
C LEU A 44 -7.07 5.00 -10.30
N LEU A 45 -6.14 4.80 -11.24
CA LEU A 45 -5.94 5.66 -12.40
C LEU A 45 -7.21 5.75 -13.26
N LEU A 46 -7.83 4.61 -13.56
CA LEU A 46 -9.05 4.55 -14.37
C LEU A 46 -10.29 5.03 -13.62
N SER A 47 -10.35 4.85 -12.29
CA SER A 47 -11.57 5.13 -11.52
C SER A 47 -11.64 6.57 -11.00
N VAL A 48 -10.51 7.15 -10.57
CA VAL A 48 -10.46 8.45 -9.88
C VAL A 48 -9.62 9.48 -10.64
N GLY A 49 -8.90 9.05 -11.67
CA GLY A 49 -8.03 9.91 -12.48
C GLY A 49 -6.67 10.16 -11.84
N LEU A 50 -5.78 10.79 -12.63
CA LEU A 50 -4.34 10.91 -12.33
C LEU A 50 -4.05 11.71 -11.06
N SER A 51 -4.73 12.84 -10.87
CA SER A 51 -4.48 13.74 -9.73
C SER A 51 -4.81 13.11 -8.38
N GLN A 52 -5.95 12.43 -8.26
CA GLN A 52 -6.32 11.76 -7.01
C GLN A 52 -5.50 10.49 -6.77
N THR A 53 -5.16 9.77 -7.84
CA THR A 53 -4.31 8.58 -7.76
C THR A 53 -2.96 8.90 -7.13
N PHE A 54 -2.32 10.01 -7.51
CA PHE A 54 -1.09 10.49 -6.87
C PHE A 54 -1.26 10.73 -5.37
N LYS A 55 -2.37 11.34 -4.95
CA LYS A 55 -2.65 11.57 -3.52
C LYS A 55 -2.75 10.24 -2.76
N TYR A 56 -3.49 9.26 -3.30
CA TYR A 56 -3.64 7.96 -2.64
C TYR A 56 -2.33 7.17 -2.54
N ILE A 57 -1.52 7.18 -3.60
CA ILE A 57 -0.19 6.56 -3.58
C ILE A 57 0.71 7.25 -2.56
N PHE A 58 0.65 8.58 -2.50
CA PHE A 58 1.42 9.35 -1.52
C PHE A 58 1.02 8.98 -0.08
N TYR A 59 -0.28 8.85 0.22
CA TYR A 59 -0.74 8.39 1.52
C TYR A 59 -0.30 6.95 1.84
N CYS A 60 -0.39 6.03 0.89
CA CYS A 60 0.13 4.66 1.06
C CYS A 60 1.63 4.65 1.36
N GLY A 61 2.42 5.44 0.60
CA GLY A 61 3.86 5.57 0.81
C GLY A 61 4.20 6.15 2.17
N LEU A 62 3.48 7.17 2.62
CA LEU A 62 3.64 7.75 3.95
C LEU A 62 3.36 6.73 5.06
N LEU A 63 2.29 5.95 4.95
CA LEU A 63 1.98 4.89 5.91
C LEU A 63 3.09 3.83 5.95
N GLN A 64 3.58 3.40 4.79
CA GLN A 64 4.73 2.49 4.68
C GLN A 64 5.97 3.05 5.35
N LEU A 65 6.24 4.35 5.18
CA LEU A 65 7.38 5.05 5.76
C LEU A 65 7.25 5.07 7.29
N ILE A 66 6.07 5.41 7.82
CA ILE A 66 5.79 5.38 9.28
C ILE A 66 6.07 4.00 9.87
N PHE A 67 5.63 2.92 9.22
CA PHE A 67 5.94 1.57 9.66
C PHE A 67 7.42 1.21 9.53
N ALA A 68 8.13 1.78 8.55
CA ALA A 68 9.54 1.56 8.33
C ALA A 68 10.47 2.37 9.26
N ILE A 69 10.04 3.52 9.80
CA ILE A 69 10.82 4.39 10.71
C ILE A 69 11.49 3.63 11.86
N PRO A 70 10.80 2.82 12.68
CA PRO A 70 11.45 2.13 13.80
C PRO A 70 12.56 1.19 13.32
N PHE A 71 12.41 0.62 12.12
CA PHE A 71 13.41 -0.25 11.54
C PHE A 71 14.58 0.55 10.96
N LEU A 72 14.31 1.65 10.26
CA LEU A 72 15.30 2.58 9.71
C LEU A 72 16.20 3.19 10.79
N LEU A 73 15.64 3.52 11.95
CA LEU A 73 16.40 4.07 13.08
C LEU A 73 17.31 3.02 13.72
N SER A 74 16.92 1.73 13.68
CA SER A 74 17.73 0.65 14.25
C SER A 74 18.87 0.23 13.34
N ASN A 75 18.61 -0.03 12.06
CA ASN A 75 19.58 -0.52 11.08
C ASN A 75 19.10 -0.26 9.64
N PRO A 76 19.39 0.90 9.04
CA PRO A 76 18.85 1.29 7.74
C PRO A 76 19.36 0.39 6.60
N MET A 77 20.64 0.02 6.63
CA MET A 77 21.24 -0.87 5.62
C MET A 77 20.68 -2.29 5.66
N ALA A 78 20.45 -2.84 6.85
CA ALA A 78 19.89 -4.18 6.99
C ALA A 78 18.44 -4.24 6.50
N TYR A 79 17.66 -3.17 6.69
CA TYR A 79 16.30 -3.09 6.18
C TYR A 79 16.25 -3.15 4.66
N ILE A 80 17.05 -2.34 3.97
CA ILE A 80 17.04 -2.29 2.50
C ILE A 80 17.50 -3.62 1.91
N ILE A 81 18.52 -4.26 2.51
CA ILE A 81 19.15 -5.46 1.96
C ILE A 81 18.39 -6.74 2.31
N ARG A 82 17.71 -6.82 3.46
CA ARG A 82 17.01 -8.03 3.94
C ARG A 82 15.48 -7.93 3.98
N SER A 83 14.89 -6.81 3.53
CA SER A 83 13.42 -6.66 3.50
C SER A 83 12.75 -7.48 2.41
N PHE A 84 13.48 -7.87 1.36
CA PHE A 84 12.97 -8.63 0.22
C PHE A 84 13.42 -10.09 0.22
#